data_AF-A0A4Q3YG85-F1
#
_entry.id   AF-A0A4Q3YG85-F1
#
_cell.length_a   1.000
_cell.length_b   1.000
_cell.length_c   1.000
_cell.angle_alpha   90.00
_cell.angle_beta   90.00
_cell.angle_gamma   90.00
#
_symmetry.space_group_name_H-M   'P 1'
#
loop_
_entity.id
_entity.type
_entity.pdbx_description
1 polymer ?
#
loop_
_entity_poly.entity_id
_entity_poly.type
_entity_poly.pdbx_seq_one_letter_code
_entity_poly.pdbx_strand_id
1 'polypeptide(L)'
;MNIIVVDFHARWGAPVIIIGGESSSTITILGPADALRYLRTRAVRSDRVYVRAVDLCQHALLNGVDPELSRPHFLAACANEGLEEP
;
A
#
# COMPACT_ATOMS: atom_id res chain seq x y z
N MET A 1 -6.89 -28.26 3.66
CA MET A 1 -6.57 -27.41 2.50
C MET A 1 -7.25 -26.06 2.72
N ASN A 2 -6.51 -25.08 3.24
CA ASN A 2 -7.06 -23.74 3.48
C ASN A 2 -7.02 -22.97 2.16
N ILE A 3 -8.20 -22.77 1.55
CA ILE A 3 -8.34 -21.90 0.39
C ILE A 3 -8.41 -20.49 0.94
N ILE A 4 -7.35 -19.71 0.69
CA ILE A 4 -7.34 -18.29 1.02
C ILE A 4 -8.06 -17.57 -0.12
N VAL A 5 -9.23 -17.01 0.16
CA VAL A 5 -9.95 -16.17 -0.80
C VAL A 5 -9.17 -14.86 -0.89
N VAL A 6 -8.49 -14.66 -2.02
CA VAL A 6 -7.78 -13.42 -2.30
C VAL A 6 -8.57 -12.65 -3.35
N ASP A 7 -9.11 -11.51 -2.96
CA ASP A 7 -9.79 -10.61 -3.88
C ASP A 7 -8.75 -9.73 -4.59
N PHE A 8 -8.19 -10.26 -5.67
CA PHE A 8 -7.28 -9.51 -6.55
C PHE A 8 -7.99 -8.37 -7.29
N HIS A 9 -9.31 -8.31 -7.24
CA HIS A 9 -10.14 -7.26 -7.83
C HIS A 9 -10.44 -6.12 -6.88
N ALA A 10 -10.04 -6.22 -5.60
CA ALA A 10 -10.10 -5.15 -4.64
C ALA A 10 -9.32 -3.95 -5.19
N ARG A 11 -10.07 -2.92 -5.60
CA ARG A 11 -9.56 -1.64 -6.08
C ARG A 11 -10.03 -0.57 -5.13
N TRP A 12 -9.21 0.46 -4.97
CA TRP A 12 -9.68 1.66 -4.27
C TRP A 12 -10.64 2.42 -5.17
N GLY A 13 -11.61 3.11 -4.56
CA GLY A 13 -12.54 3.97 -5.30
C GLY A 13 -11.82 5.10 -6.04
N ALA A 14 -10.65 5.51 -5.53
CA ALA A 14 -9.76 6.44 -6.20
C ALA A 14 -8.31 5.91 -6.21
N PRO A 15 -7.66 5.85 -7.38
CA PRO A 15 -6.27 5.43 -7.48
C PRO A 15 -5.36 6.43 -6.76
N VAL A 16 -4.25 5.93 -6.22
CA VAL A 16 -3.20 6.75 -5.60
C VAL A 16 -2.05 6.87 -6.56
N ILE A 17 -1.60 8.11 -6.80
CA ILE A 17 -0.47 8.40 -7.69
C ILE A 17 0.69 8.82 -6.81
N ILE A 18 1.78 8.06 -6.84
CA ILE A 18 3.02 8.41 -6.16
C ILE A 18 4.00 8.98 -7.16
N ILE A 19 4.48 10.18 -6.89
CA ILE A 19 5.45 10.88 -7.73
C ILE A 19 6.81 10.76 -7.04
N GLY A 20 7.72 9.97 -7.61
CA GLY A 20 9.09 9.85 -7.12
C GLY A 20 9.92 11.09 -7.45
N GLY A 21 10.59 11.67 -6.44
CA GLY A 21 11.31 12.94 -6.55
C GLY A 21 12.56 12.95 -7.44
N GLU A 22 13.28 11.83 -7.56
CA GLU A 22 14.62 11.82 -8.19
C GLU A 22 14.66 11.30 -9.63
N SER A 23 13.62 10.61 -10.07
CA SER A 23 13.51 10.10 -11.43
C SER A 23 12.03 9.98 -11.67
N SER A 24 11.46 10.79 -12.58
CA SER A 24 10.02 11.01 -12.88
C SER A 24 9.19 9.73 -13.08
N SER A 25 9.17 8.88 -12.06
CA SER A 25 8.60 7.55 -12.01
C SER A 25 7.31 7.73 -11.25
N THR A 26 6.28 8.08 -12.03
CA THR A 26 4.93 8.15 -11.52
C THR A 26 4.41 6.73 -11.38
N ILE A 27 4.19 6.28 -10.15
CA ILE A 27 3.64 4.96 -9.87
C ILE A 27 2.17 5.13 -9.54
N THR A 28 1.32 4.57 -10.39
CA THR A 28 -0.13 4.53 -10.18
C THR A 28 -0.49 3.27 -9.43
N ILE A 29 -1.01 3.43 -8.23
CA ILE A 29 -1.51 2.37 -7.36
C ILE A 29 -3.03 2.33 -7.52
N LEU A 30 -3.52 1.28 -8.16
CA LEU A 30 -4.97 1.10 -8.42
C LEU A 30 -5.71 0.47 -7.24
N GLY A 31 -4.98 -0.17 -6.31
CA GLY A 31 -5.58 -0.86 -5.18
C GLY A 31 -4.56 -1.47 -4.22
N PRO A 32 -5.05 -2.17 -3.19
CA PRO A 32 -4.23 -2.77 -2.13
C PRO A 32 -3.19 -3.77 -2.64
N ALA A 33 -3.44 -4.49 -3.75
CA ALA A 33 -2.47 -5.40 -4.34
C ALA A 33 -1.22 -4.66 -4.87
N ASP A 34 -1.43 -3.60 -5.65
CA ASP A 34 -0.35 -2.74 -6.15
C ASP A 34 0.34 -2.00 -5.00
N ALA A 35 -0.42 -1.55 -4.01
CA ALA A 35 0.12 -0.94 -2.79
C ALA A 35 1.07 -1.90 -2.08
N LEU A 36 0.67 -3.16 -1.92
CA LEU A 36 1.49 -4.17 -1.24
C LEU A 36 2.79 -4.47 -1.99
N ARG A 37 2.70 -4.54 -3.32
CA ARG A 37 3.85 -4.71 -4.20
C ARG A 37 4.80 -3.52 -4.11
N TYR A 38 4.25 -2.31 -4.11
CA TYR A 38 5.01 -1.08 -3.96
C TYR A 38 5.74 -1.03 -2.62
N LEU A 39 5.01 -1.27 -1.53
CA LEU A 39 5.60 -1.35 -0.19
C LEU A 39 6.74 -2.36 -0.20
N ARG A 40 6.50 -3.63 -0.56
CA ARG A 40 7.53 -4.68 -0.53
C ARG A 40 8.79 -4.37 -1.34
N THR A 41 8.65 -3.61 -2.42
CA THR A 41 9.79 -3.18 -3.24
C THR A 41 10.65 -2.13 -2.52
N ARG A 42 10.04 -1.33 -1.63
CA ARG A 42 10.70 -0.32 -0.80
C ARG A 42 10.97 -0.77 0.65
N ALA A 43 10.96 -2.07 0.92
CA ALA A 43 11.03 -2.68 2.26
C ALA A 43 12.29 -2.41 3.11
N VAL A 44 13.14 -1.47 2.71
CA VAL A 44 14.29 -1.00 3.50
C VAL A 44 13.84 -0.37 4.83
N ARG A 45 12.59 0.09 4.93
CA ARG A 45 12.03 0.77 6.12
C ARG A 45 11.06 -0.15 6.87
N SER A 46 11.47 -0.73 7.99
CA SER A 46 10.60 -1.51 8.90
C SER A 46 9.91 -0.66 9.96
N ASP A 47 9.43 0.53 9.59
CA ASP A 47 8.73 1.41 10.52
C ASP A 47 7.36 0.78 10.92
N ARG A 48 6.89 1.05 12.14
CA ARG A 48 5.60 0.54 12.63
C ARG A 48 4.44 0.99 11.74
N VAL A 49 4.54 2.19 11.16
CA VAL A 49 3.54 2.73 10.21
C VAL A 49 3.51 1.87 8.93
N TYR A 50 4.68 1.47 8.45
CA TYR A 50 4.83 0.65 7.27
C TYR A 50 4.31 -0.78 7.49
N VAL A 51 4.68 -1.42 8.61
CA VAL A 51 4.19 -2.76 8.97
C VAL A 51 2.66 -2.77 9.05
N ARG A 52 2.07 -1.72 9.65
CA ARG A 52 0.62 -1.57 9.74
C ARG A 52 -0.05 -1.41 8.37
N ALA A 53 0.56 -0.66 7.45
CA ALA A 53 0.04 -0.50 6.10
C ALA A 53 0.07 -1.81 5.31
N VAL A 54 1.16 -2.60 5.44
CA VAL A 54 1.25 -3.93 4.82
C VAL A 54 0.17 -4.86 5.36
N ASP A 55 0.03 -4.95 6.68
CA ASP A 55 -0.94 -5.84 7.34
C ASP A 55 -2.39 -5.52 6.89
N LEU A 56 -2.74 -4.24 6.86
CA LEU A 56 -4.07 -3.81 6.40
C LEU A 56 -4.29 -4.02 4.91
N CYS A 57 -3.28 -3.83 4.06
CA CYS A 57 -3.40 -4.15 2.64
C CYS A 57 -3.55 -5.66 2.42
N GLN A 58 -2.88 -6.51 3.23
CA GLN A 58 -3.11 -7.96 3.21
C GLN A 58 -4.53 -8.29 3.66
N HIS A 59 -5.01 -7.72 4.77
CA HIS A 59 -6.36 -7.96 5.27
C HIS A 59 -7.44 -7.52 4.29
N ALA A 60 -7.23 -6.42 3.56
CA ALA A 60 -8.12 -5.97 2.51
C ALA A 60 -8.20 -6.97 1.35
N LEU A 61 -7.07 -7.57 0.95
CA LEU A 61 -7.02 -8.61 -0.07
C LEU A 61 -7.65 -9.94 0.40
N LEU A 62 -7.60 -10.22 1.69
CA LEU A 62 -8.16 -11.42 2.33
C LEU A 62 -9.66 -11.29 2.62
N ASN A 63 -10.33 -10.26 2.10
CA ASN A 63 -11.73 -9.94 2.35
C ASN A 63 -12.07 -9.70 3.84
N GLY A 64 -11.04 -9.39 4.65
CA GLY A 64 -11.17 -9.16 6.09
C GLY A 64 -11.46 -7.71 6.47
N VAL A 65 -11.16 -6.76 5.58
CA VAL A 65 -11.34 -5.31 5.79
C VAL A 65 -11.72 -4.66 4.47
N ASP A 66 -12.54 -3.60 4.52
CA ASP A 66 -12.87 -2.83 3.31
C ASP A 66 -11.60 -2.22 2.69
N PRO A 67 -11.35 -2.41 1.38
CA PRO A 67 -10.16 -1.88 0.74
C PRO A 67 -10.04 -0.35 0.86
N GLU A 68 -11.14 0.41 0.96
CA GLU A 68 -11.10 1.86 1.17
C GLU A 68 -10.43 2.23 2.51
N LEU A 69 -10.52 1.38 3.55
CA LEU A 69 -9.88 1.62 4.84
C LEU A 69 -8.36 1.43 4.80
N SER A 70 -7.85 0.61 3.87
CA SER A 70 -6.40 0.41 3.70
C SER A 70 -5.71 1.62 3.05
N ARG A 71 -6.44 2.40 2.25
CA ARG A 71 -5.94 3.56 1.50
C ARG A 71 -5.30 4.66 2.36
N PRO A 72 -5.96 5.20 3.40
CA PRO A 72 -5.36 6.24 4.24
C PRO A 72 -4.10 5.76 4.96
N HIS A 73 -4.02 4.48 5.33
CA HIS A 73 -2.84 3.91 5.98
C HIS A 73 -1.66 3.77 5.01
N PHE A 74 -1.92 3.40 3.76
CA PHE A 74 -0.91 3.41 2.71
C PHE A 74 -0.36 4.83 2.44
N LEU A 75 -1.25 5.82 2.36
CA LEU A 75 -0.85 7.22 2.20
C LEU A 75 0.00 7.71 3.37
N ALA A 76 -0.35 7.35 4.61
CA ALA A 76 0.44 7.69 5.79
C ALA A 76 1.85 7.06 5.74
N ALA A 77 1.96 5.81 5.30
CA ALA A 77 3.26 5.16 5.10
C ALA A 77 4.10 5.86 4.02
N CYS A 78 3.48 6.29 2.92
CA CYS A 78 4.16 7.06 1.86
C CYS A 78 4.54 8.47 2.32
N ALA A 79 3.71 9.13 3.12
CA ALA A 79 4.02 10.45 3.68
C ALA A 79 5.18 10.40 4.67
N ASN A 80 5.25 9.34 5.48
CA ASN A 80 6.37 9.07 6.38
C ASN A 80 7.67 8.79 5.59
N GLU A 81 7.57 8.23 4.39
CA GLU A 81 8.69 8.00 3.49
C GLU A 81 9.21 9.31 2.86
N GLY A 82 8.32 10.27 2.58
CA GLY A 82 8.68 11.61 2.08
C GLY A 82 9.27 12.56 3.15
N LEU A 83 9.30 12.15 4.41
CA LEU A 83 9.94 12.84 5.53
C LEU A 83 11.37 12.34 5.79
N GLU A 84 12.11 12.00 4.72
CA GLU A 84 13.58 12.08 4.80
C GLU A 84 13.95 13.55 4.96
N GLU A 85 13.99 13.99 6.22
CA GLU A 85 14.66 15.23 6.58
C GLU A 85 16.13 15.15 6.12
N PRO A 86 16.64 16.22 5.47
CA PRO A 86 17.97 16.26 4.85
C PRO A 86 19.13 16.21 5.86
#